data_AF-A0A7C1L051-F1
#
_entry.id   AF-A0A7C1L051-F1
#
_cell.length_a   1.000
_cell.length_b   1.000
_cell.length_c   1.000
_cell.angle_alpha   90.00
_cell.angle_beta   90.00
_cell.angle_gamma   90.00
#
_symmetry.space_group_name_H-M   'P 1'
#
loop_
_entity.id
_entity.type
_entity.pdbx_description
1 polymer ?
#
loop_
_entity_poly.entity_id
_entity_poly.type
_entity_poly.pdbx_seq_one_letter_code
_entity_poly.pdbx_strand_id
1 'polypeptide(L)' 'MNLNRFSPNQRRNKTMLKFNIDPDAFYETKEVAEILQLKPITMYIWNMKGKLRPHKKIGTKQYYLGQDLLDFIEDV' A
#
# COMPACT_ATOMS: atom_id res chain seq x y z
N MET A 1 6.37 36.13 25.71
CA MET A 1 7.16 35.72 24.52
C MET A 1 7.26 34.21 24.54
N ASN A 2 6.50 33.53 23.67
CA ASN A 2 6.41 32.06 23.63
C ASN A 2 7.38 31.51 22.58
N LEU A 3 8.36 30.70 23.03
CA LEU A 3 9.19 29.85 22.18
C LEU A 3 9.42 28.53 22.92
N ASN A 4 8.87 27.45 22.38
CA ASN A 4 9.45 26.09 22.29
C ASN A 4 8.37 25.15 21.74
N ARG A 5 8.32 24.99 20.41
CA ARG A 5 9.07 23.99 19.62
C ARG A 5 8.53 22.58 19.83
N PHE A 6 7.68 22.21 18.88
CA PHE A 6 7.32 20.86 18.45
C PHE A 6 8.35 19.80 18.86
N SER A 7 7.90 18.78 19.60
CA SER A 7 8.59 17.49 19.73
C SER A 7 8.18 16.60 18.54
N PRO A 8 9.07 16.26 17.60
CA PRO A 8 8.73 15.41 16.45
C PRO A 8 9.06 13.93 16.70
N ASN A 9 9.00 13.46 17.96
CA ASN A 9 9.27 12.06 18.30
C ASN A 9 7.99 11.37 18.79
N GLN A 10 6.97 11.38 17.93
CA GLN A 10 5.91 10.38 18.00
C GLN A 10 6.52 9.06 17.53
N ARG A 11 7.01 8.29 18.53
CA ARG A 11 7.46 6.91 18.40
C ARG A 11 6.53 6.20 17.42
N ARG A 12 7.10 5.66 16.34
CA ARG A 12 6.42 4.74 15.43
C ARG A 12 5.94 3.54 16.24
N ASN A 13 4.73 3.66 16.80
CA ASN A 13 3.96 2.51 17.20
C ASN A 13 3.90 1.65 15.95
N LYS A 14 4.53 0.48 16.03
CA LYS A 14 4.47 -0.59 15.05
C LYS A 14 3.04 -1.15 15.16
N THR A 15 2.08 -0.34 14.73
CA THR A 15 0.65 -0.61 14.80
C THR A 15 0.43 -1.91 14.06
N MET A 16 -0.15 -2.90 14.73
CA MET A 16 -0.66 -4.08 14.07
C MET A 16 -1.68 -3.61 13.02
N LEU A 17 -1.26 -3.58 11.76
CA LEU A 17 -2.13 -3.27 10.64
C LEU A 17 -3.11 -4.43 10.49
N LYS A 18 -4.24 -4.35 11.19
CA LYS A 18 -5.48 -4.97 10.75
C LYS A 18 -5.85 -4.25 9.45
N PHE A 19 -5.34 -4.74 8.33
CA PHE A 19 -5.73 -4.22 7.03
C PHE A 19 -7.20 -4.58 6.83
N ASN A 20 -8.08 -3.63 7.10
CA ASN A 20 -9.46 -3.70 6.66
C ASN A 20 -9.43 -3.26 5.19
N ILE A 21 -9.03 -4.19 4.32
CA ILE A 21 -9.00 -3.95 2.86
C ILE A 21 -10.46 -3.86 2.42
N ASP A 22 -10.84 -2.72 1.88
CA ASP A 22 -12.15 -2.52 1.28
C ASP A 22 -12.07 -3.05 -0.16
N PRO A 23 -12.86 -4.08 -0.54
CA PRO A 23 -12.79 -4.70 -1.85
C PRO A 23 -13.08 -3.72 -3.00
N ASP A 24 -13.90 -2.70 -2.75
CA ASP A 24 -14.33 -1.73 -3.76
C ASP A 24 -13.40 -0.50 -3.86
N ALA A 25 -12.43 -0.38 -2.93
CA ALA A 25 -11.49 0.73 -2.90
C ALA A 25 -10.30 0.53 -3.84
N PHE A 26 -9.72 1.66 -4.29
CA PHE A 26 -8.50 1.67 -5.09
C PHE A 26 -7.30 2.09 -4.25
N TYR A 27 -6.26 1.27 -4.27
CA TYR A 27 -5.02 1.48 -3.52
C TYR A 27 -3.85 1.83 -4.43
N GLU A 28 -3.07 2.85 -4.07
CA GLU A 28 -1.85 3.21 -4.78
C GLU A 28 -0.76 2.14 -4.54
N THR A 29 0.17 1.99 -5.49
CA THR A 29 1.30 1.04 -5.39
C THR A 29 2.05 1.08 -4.04
N LYS A 30 2.17 2.25 -3.41
CA LYS A 30 2.80 2.39 -2.09
C LYS A 30 1.96 1.76 -0.98
N GLU A 31 0.65 2.01 -1.00
CA GLU A 31 -0.29 1.43 -0.02
C GLU A 31 -0.35 -0.08 -0.18
N VAL A 32 -0.40 -0.59 -1.41
CA VAL A 32 -0.35 -2.02 -1.68
C VAL A 32 0.95 -2.66 -1.18
N ALA A 33 2.09 -2.00 -1.38
CA ALA A 33 3.37 -2.48 -0.87
C ALA A 33 3.38 -2.54 0.67
N GLU A 34 2.72 -1.59 1.35
CA GLU A 34 2.56 -1.61 2.81
C GLU A 34 1.60 -2.73 3.26
N ILE A 35 0.47 -2.90 2.57
CA ILE A 35 -0.53 -3.96 2.80
C ILE A 35 0.13 -5.35 2.74
N LEU A 36 0.86 -5.60 1.67
CA LEU A 36 1.51 -6.89 1.43
C LEU A 36 2.85 -7.02 2.15
N GLN A 37 3.30 -5.97 2.87
CA GLN A 37 4.62 -5.89 3.51
C GLN A 37 5.79 -6.18 2.56
N LEU A 38 5.68 -5.70 1.31
CA LEU A 38 6.65 -5.92 0.25
C LEU A 38 7.54 -4.71 0.02
N LYS A 39 8.71 -4.95 -0.57
CA LYS A 39 9.53 -3.86 -1.10
C LYS A 39 8.89 -3.31 -2.39
N PRO A 40 8.94 -1.99 -2.65
CA PRO A 40 8.41 -1.40 -3.89
C PRO A 40 8.98 -2.01 -5.17
N ILE A 41 10.22 -2.51 -5.14
CA ILE A 41 10.82 -3.19 -6.30
C ILE A 41 10.13 -4.51 -6.63
N THR A 42 9.59 -5.22 -5.62
CA THR A 42 8.81 -6.44 -5.82
C THR A 42 7.53 -6.14 -6.57
N MET A 43 6.84 -5.04 -6.24
CA MET A 43 5.65 -4.57 -6.96
C MET A 43 5.94 -4.30 -8.44
N TYR A 44 7.07 -3.65 -8.74
CA TYR A 44 7.48 -3.41 -10.14
C TYR A 44 7.69 -4.71 -10.91
N ILE A 45 8.37 -5.69 -10.31
CA ILE A 45 8.61 -7.01 -10.91
C ILE A 45 7.29 -7.76 -11.13
N TRP A 46 6.35 -7.68 -10.19
CA TRP A 46 5.05 -8.35 -10.30
C TRP A 46 4.17 -7.76 -11.39
N ASN A 47 4.17 -6.44 -11.53
CA ASN A 47 3.50 -5.78 -12.65
C ASN A 47 4.10 -6.25 -13.99
N MET A 48 5.44 -6.31 -14.10
CA MET A 48 6.13 -6.82 -15.30
C MET A 48 5.83 -8.29 -15.60
N LYS A 49 5.68 -9.14 -14.56
CA LYS A 49 5.34 -10.55 -14.68
C LYS A 49 3.84 -10.81 -14.82
N GLY A 50 3.01 -9.77 -14.73
CA GLY A 50 1.55 -9.86 -14.79
C GLY A 50 0.91 -10.58 -13.59
N LYS A 51 1.62 -10.70 -12.45
CA LYS A 51 1.11 -11.35 -11.22
C LYS A 51 0.05 -10.51 -10.50
N LEU A 52 0.24 -9.20 -10.47
CA LEU A 52 -0.72 -8.25 -9.93
C LEU A 52 -0.75 -7.06 -10.87
N ARG A 53 -1.93 -6.80 -11.46
CA ARG A 53 -2.09 -5.80 -12.51
C ARG A 53 -2.86 -4.60 -11.97
N PRO A 54 -2.42 -3.37 -12.27
CA PRO A 54 -3.18 -2.20 -11.86
C PRO A 54 -4.46 -2.06 -12.69
N HIS A 55 -5.58 -1.87 -12.01
CA HIS A 55 -6.87 -1.58 -12.63
C HIS A 55 -6.94 -0.20 -13.26
N LYS A 56 -6.27 0.77 -12.64
CA LYS A 56 -6.31 2.17 -13.08
C LYS A 56 -4.93 2.81 -13.03
N LYS A 57 -4.65 3.64 -14.02
CA LYS A 57 -3.45 4.48 -14.07
C LYS A 57 -3.87 5.94 -14.18
N ILE A 58 -3.38 6.79 -13.29
CA ILE A 58 -3.59 8.25 -13.33
C ILE A 58 -2.21 8.90 -13.34
N GLY A 59 -1.80 9.41 -14.50
CA GLY A 59 -0.44 9.91 -14.72
C GLY A 59 0.60 8.81 -14.52
N THR A 60 1.52 9.00 -13.57
CA THR A 60 2.56 8.02 -13.22
C THR A 60 2.11 7.04 -12.13
N LYS A 61 0.98 7.30 -11.47
CA LYS A 61 0.47 6.47 -10.38
C LYS A 61 -0.37 5.31 -10.89
N GLN A 62 -0.16 4.16 -10.28
CA GLN A 62 -0.89 2.93 -10.54
C GLN A 62 -1.73 2.57 -9.33
N TYR A 63 -2.97 2.18 -9.60
CA TYR A 63 -3.98 1.84 -8.60
C TYR A 63 -4.47 0.42 -8.81
N TYR A 64 -4.63 -0.29 -7.70
CA TYR A 64 -5.04 -1.69 -7.62
C TYR A 64 -6.38 -1.76 -6.88
N LEU A 65 -7.28 -2.63 -7.32
CA LEU A 65 -8.56 -2.81 -6.66
C LEU A 65 -8.36 -3.63 -5.39
N GLY A 66 -9.05 -3.29 -4.31
CA GLY A 66 -8.96 -4.03 -3.05
C GLY A 66 -9.33 -5.50 -3.19
N GLN A 67 -10.32 -5.82 -4.04
CA GLN A 67 -10.70 -7.19 -4.33
C GLN A 67 -9.52 -8.00 -4.89
N ASP A 68 -8.76 -7.47 -5.85
CA ASP A 68 -7.59 -8.18 -6.39
C ASP A 68 -6.52 -8.45 -5.33
N LEU A 69 -6.39 -7.56 -4.34
CA LEU A 69 -5.45 -7.74 -3.24
C LEU A 69 -5.90 -8.86 -2.32
N LEU A 70 -7.20 -8.94 -2.03
CA LEU A 70 -7.79 -10.01 -1.24
C LEU A 70 -7.63 -11.35 -1.97
N ASP A 71 -8.02 -11.42 -3.24
CA ASP A 71 -7.86 -12.61 -4.09
C ASP A 71 -6.40 -13.06 -4.12
N PHE A 72 -5.46 -12.11 -4.24
CA PHE A 72 -4.03 -12.40 -4.23
C PHE A 72 -3.52 -12.92 -2.89
N ILE A 73 -4.06 -12.44 -1.76
CA ILE A 73 -3.68 -12.93 -0.43
C ILE A 73 -4.24 -14.33 -0.19
N GLU A 74 -5.44 -14.63 -0.70
CA GLU A 74 -6.06 -15.95 -0.56
C GLU A 74 -5.40 -17.03 -1.44
N ASP A 75 -4.85 -16.66 -2.60
CA ASP A 75 -4.22 -17.58 -3.57
C ASP A 75 -2.74 -17.94 -3.25
N VAL A 76 -2.11 -17.27 -2.28
CA VAL A 76 -0.70 -17.48 -1.85
C VAL A 76 -0.60 -18.38 -0.63
#